data_AF-A0A059LHL5-F1
#
_entry.id   AF-A0A059LHL5-F1
#
_cell.length_a   1.000
_cell.length_b   1.000
_cell.length_c   1.000
_cell.angle_alpha   90.00
_cell.angle_beta   90.00
_cell.angle_gamma   90.00
#
_symmetry.space_group_name_H-M   'P 1'
#
loop_
_entity.id
_entity.type
_entity.pdbx_description
1 polymer ?
#
loop_
_entity_poly.entity_id
_entity_poly.type
_entity_poly.pdbx_seq_one_letter_code
_entity_poly.pdbx_strand_id
1 'polypeptide(L)'
;AARGARRIRVHVLTDGRDVPDGSSVGFVRALEAVLAEVRGAGCDALIASGGGRMHVTMDRYEADWEIVRRGWRAHVLGEAEHLFESAGEALEALRAGPDGEVVSDQWLQPFVVVEAGTRRPVGTVEDGDAVVVFNFRADRVIEISKAFEYAHFSGFDRERWPATRFAGLMQYDGDLKLPANYLVAPPAITGVSGEIMARHGLSTFACSETQKYGHVTFFWNGNRSGYFDESLETYVEIPSDKVPFNQLPLMKAREIAEAGKEALRSRKFDVVRVNFANPDMVGHTGDLAATIKAVEIVDLCVKELLDVVDELGGRFLLTSDHGNADDMVQRAKKTLKPLMDEEGRAIPLTSHTLAPVPLAVGGKGLPDGAVFRDDLPDAGLANVAATVFNLLGYEAPDHMQPSVLAVK
;
A
#
# COMPACT_ATOMS: atom_id res chain seq x y z
N ALA A 1 15.93 25.44 7.04
CA ALA A 1 16.73 26.68 7.08
C ALA A 1 16.06 27.87 6.37
N ALA A 2 15.81 27.83 5.05
CA ALA A 2 15.34 29.01 4.28
C ALA A 2 14.06 29.70 4.81
N ARG A 3 13.17 28.95 5.47
CA ARG A 3 11.94 29.48 6.09
C ARG A 3 12.08 29.80 7.59
N GLY A 4 13.30 29.89 8.12
CA GLY A 4 13.59 30.34 9.49
C GLY A 4 13.85 29.25 10.54
N ALA A 5 13.76 27.96 10.19
CA ALA A 5 14.14 26.87 11.10
C ALA A 5 15.62 26.99 11.50
N ARG A 6 15.88 27.05 12.81
CA ARG A 6 17.22 27.21 13.42
C ARG A 6 17.85 25.90 13.88
N ARG A 7 17.02 24.90 14.19
CA ARG A 7 17.44 23.55 14.59
C ARG A 7 16.61 22.52 13.83
N ILE A 8 17.25 21.47 13.32
CA ILE A 8 16.66 20.34 12.59
C ILE A 8 17.29 19.06 13.11
N ARG A 9 16.45 18.05 13.35
CA ARG A 9 16.86 16.70 13.72
C ARG A 9 16.17 15.70 12.81
N VAL A 10 16.93 14.76 12.28
CA VAL A 10 16.41 13.71 11.40
C VAL A 10 16.49 12.38 12.13
N HIS A 11 15.38 11.66 12.18
CA HIS A 11 15.31 10.31 12.72
C HIS A 11 15.18 9.35 11.53
N VAL A 12 16.24 8.57 11.25
CA VAL A 12 16.37 7.80 10.01
C VAL A 12 15.87 6.37 10.18
N LEU A 13 14.93 5.95 9.32
CA LEU A 13 14.50 4.55 9.25
C LEU A 13 15.11 3.93 7.99
N THR A 14 15.97 2.92 8.17
CA THR A 14 16.66 2.26 7.05
C THR A 14 15.74 1.30 6.32
N ASP A 15 15.95 1.16 5.01
CA ASP A 15 15.01 0.47 4.12
C ASP A 15 15.37 -1.00 3.90
N GLY A 16 16.21 -1.32 2.91
CA GLY A 16 16.58 -2.70 2.54
C GLY A 16 15.43 -3.59 2.06
N ARG A 17 14.24 -3.01 1.84
CA ARG A 17 13.03 -3.71 1.39
C ARG A 17 12.54 -3.22 0.03
N ASP A 18 12.38 -1.91 -0.11
CA ASP A 18 11.94 -1.29 -1.37
C ASP A 18 13.15 -0.86 -2.23
N VAL A 19 14.36 -1.00 -1.70
CA VAL A 19 15.67 -0.78 -2.33
C VAL A 19 16.64 -1.90 -1.93
N PRO A 20 17.76 -2.11 -2.67
CA PRO A 20 18.74 -3.14 -2.33
C PRO A 20 19.25 -3.03 -0.88
N ASP A 21 19.41 -4.17 -0.22
CA ASP A 21 20.02 -4.22 1.12
C ASP A 21 21.45 -3.66 1.12
N GLY A 22 21.83 -2.97 2.19
CA GLY A 22 23.11 -2.29 2.34
C GLY A 22 23.22 -0.92 1.67
N SER A 23 22.18 -0.49 0.94
CA SER A 23 22.12 0.84 0.35
C SER A 23 21.99 1.96 1.39
N SER A 24 21.60 1.65 2.64
CA SER A 24 21.50 2.59 3.76
C SER A 24 22.77 3.45 3.95
N VAL A 25 23.95 2.86 3.77
CA VAL A 25 25.25 3.54 3.90
C VAL A 25 25.36 4.70 2.91
N GLY A 26 24.94 4.47 1.66
CA GLY A 26 24.92 5.50 0.62
C GLY A 26 23.93 6.61 0.93
N PHE A 27 22.73 6.25 1.41
CA PHE A 27 21.68 7.22 1.75
C PHE A 27 22.06 8.10 2.95
N VAL A 28 22.61 7.52 4.03
CA VAL A 28 23.05 8.29 5.20
C VAL A 28 24.21 9.21 4.84
N ARG A 29 25.16 8.77 4.02
CA ARG A 29 26.24 9.64 3.52
C ARG A 29 25.70 10.83 2.71
N ALA A 30 24.73 10.59 1.83
CA ALA A 30 24.10 11.65 1.06
C ALA A 30 23.32 12.63 1.96
N LEU A 31 22.60 12.11 2.95
CA LEU A 31 21.86 12.92 3.92
C LEU A 31 22.80 13.80 4.76
N GLU A 32 23.91 13.24 5.26
CA GLU A 32 24.90 14.02 6.02
C GLU A 32 25.50 15.16 5.20
N ALA A 33 25.73 14.94 3.89
CA ALA A 33 26.17 16.01 2.99
C ALA A 33 25.13 17.15 2.89
N VAL A 34 23.85 16.81 2.73
CA VAL A 34 22.76 17.80 2.72
C VAL A 34 22.66 18.53 4.06
N LEU A 35 22.76 17.82 5.19
CA LEU A 35 22.73 18.45 6.51
C LEU A 35 23.95 19.37 6.73
N ALA A 36 25.11 19.03 6.18
CA ALA A 36 26.29 19.91 6.21
C ALA A 36 26.06 21.22 5.45
N GLU A 37 25.43 21.17 4.27
CA GLU A 37 25.04 22.38 3.52
C GLU A 37 24.05 23.24 4.33
N VAL A 38 23.07 22.60 4.97
CA VAL A 38 22.09 23.27 5.84
C VAL A 38 22.76 23.92 7.06
N ARG A 39 23.78 23.27 7.66
CA ARG A 39 24.62 23.85 8.71
C ARG A 39 25.42 25.05 8.20
N GLY A 40 25.98 24.97 7.00
CA GLY A 40 26.65 26.09 6.33
C GLY A 40 25.75 27.31 6.14
N ALA A 41 24.43 27.10 6.02
CA ALA A 41 23.42 28.16 5.96
C ALA A 41 22.94 28.66 7.35
N GLY A 42 23.59 28.26 8.45
CA GLY A 42 23.31 28.76 9.81
C GLY A 42 22.18 28.06 10.55
N CYS A 43 21.86 26.82 10.21
CA CYS A 43 20.88 25.98 10.90
C CYS A 43 21.57 24.78 11.57
N ASP A 44 21.39 24.57 12.87
CA ASP A 44 21.88 23.38 13.56
C ASP A 44 21.10 22.14 13.07
N ALA A 45 21.68 21.35 12.16
CA ALA A 45 21.02 20.22 11.51
C ALA A 45 21.84 18.93 11.63
N LEU A 46 21.26 17.88 12.22
CA LEU A 46 21.91 16.60 12.54
C LEU A 46 20.97 15.40 12.36
N ILE A 47 21.51 14.21 12.13
CA ILE A 47 20.80 12.95 12.38
C ILE A 47 20.82 12.68 13.89
N ALA A 48 19.67 12.37 14.48
CA ALA A 48 19.51 12.22 15.93
C ALA A 48 19.39 10.78 16.40
N SER A 49 18.80 9.91 15.59
CA SER A 49 18.56 8.50 15.93
C SER A 49 18.12 7.74 14.67
N GLY A 50 17.98 6.43 14.76
CA GLY A 50 17.40 5.64 13.69
C GLY A 50 17.24 4.17 14.01
N GLY A 51 16.97 3.37 12.97
CA GLY A 51 16.88 1.92 13.04
C GLY A 51 16.24 1.32 11.78
N GLY A 52 16.20 -0.02 11.70
CA GLY A 52 15.64 -0.71 10.54
C GLY A 52 14.12 -0.66 10.51
N ARG A 53 13.50 -0.41 9.35
CA ARG A 53 12.04 -0.21 9.22
C ARG A 53 11.17 -1.38 9.70
N MET A 54 11.68 -2.62 9.66
CA MET A 54 10.94 -3.79 10.14
C MET A 54 11.05 -3.97 11.65
N HIS A 55 11.96 -3.21 12.27
CA HIS A 55 12.26 -3.29 13.69
C HIS A 55 11.91 -1.99 14.42
N VAL A 56 11.96 -0.82 13.78
CA VAL A 56 11.82 0.47 14.45
C VAL A 56 10.74 1.31 13.76
N THR A 57 9.75 1.78 14.53
CA THR A 57 8.71 2.75 14.17
C THR A 57 7.65 2.26 13.17
N MET A 58 8.05 1.61 12.08
CA MET A 58 7.19 1.37 10.91
C MET A 58 6.38 0.06 10.98
N ASP A 59 5.72 -0.20 12.11
CA ASP A 59 4.71 -1.27 12.19
C ASP A 59 3.43 -0.90 11.43
N ARG A 60 2.60 -1.90 11.12
CA ARG A 60 1.30 -1.71 10.48
C ARG A 60 0.26 -2.65 11.06
N TYR A 61 -1.00 -2.19 11.02
CA TYR A 61 -2.18 -2.95 11.41
C TYR A 61 -2.19 -3.38 12.88
N GLU A 62 -1.48 -2.64 13.73
CA GLU A 62 -1.35 -2.91 15.17
C GLU A 62 -0.83 -4.34 15.42
N ALA A 63 0.11 -4.79 14.58
CA ALA A 63 0.62 -6.15 14.60
C ALA A 63 1.61 -6.35 15.75
N ASP A 64 2.46 -5.35 16.01
CA ASP A 64 3.45 -5.33 17.09
C ASP A 64 3.80 -3.89 17.52
N TRP A 65 3.10 -3.40 18.54
CA TRP A 65 3.34 -2.09 19.14
C TRP A 65 4.76 -1.93 19.73
N GLU A 66 5.50 -3.01 19.99
CA GLU A 66 6.89 -2.89 20.47
C GLU A 66 7.84 -2.35 19.40
N ILE A 67 7.53 -2.54 18.11
CA ILE A 67 8.26 -1.87 17.01
C ILE A 67 8.12 -0.35 17.12
N VAL A 68 6.89 0.13 17.36
CA VAL A 68 6.60 1.56 17.52
C VAL A 68 7.21 2.10 18.81
N ARG A 69 7.12 1.33 19.90
CA ARG A 69 7.69 1.69 21.21
C ARG A 69 9.21 1.90 21.13
N ARG A 70 9.95 1.03 20.45
CA ARG A 70 11.41 1.17 20.31
C ARG A 70 11.78 2.41 19.52
N GLY A 71 11.00 2.73 18.48
CA GLY A 71 11.08 4.01 17.78
C GLY A 71 10.82 5.20 18.68
N TRP A 72 9.72 5.18 19.45
CA TRP A 72 9.38 6.24 20.39
C TRP A 72 10.50 6.49 21.41
N ARG A 73 11.03 5.43 22.04
CA ARG A 73 12.13 5.52 23.01
C ARG A 73 13.38 6.14 22.38
N ALA A 74 13.79 5.70 21.19
CA ALA A 74 14.97 6.25 20.51
C ALA A 74 14.75 7.70 20.06
N HIS A 75 13.61 8.01 19.46
CA HIS A 75 13.35 9.31 18.83
C HIS A 75 12.93 10.38 19.85
N VAL A 76 11.99 10.07 20.74
CA VAL A 76 11.39 11.02 21.68
C VAL A 76 12.17 11.09 22.97
N LEU A 77 12.56 9.95 23.55
CA LEU A 77 13.25 9.90 24.84
C LEU A 77 14.78 9.97 24.69
N GLY A 78 15.32 9.68 23.49
CA GLY A 78 16.76 9.58 23.28
C GLY A 78 17.35 8.34 23.94
N GLU A 79 16.54 7.29 24.09
CA GLU A 79 16.89 6.05 24.79
C GLU A 79 16.99 4.89 23.82
N ALA A 80 18.19 4.34 23.69
CA ALA A 80 18.47 3.11 22.98
C ALA A 80 19.67 2.41 23.63
N GLU A 81 19.80 1.10 23.41
CA GLU A 81 20.98 0.33 23.84
C GLU A 81 22.24 0.83 23.12
N HIS A 82 22.10 1.15 21.83
CA HIS A 82 23.22 1.55 20.99
C HIS A 82 23.32 3.07 20.87
N LEU A 83 24.43 3.62 21.35
CA LEU A 83 24.76 5.04 21.28
C LEU A 83 26.01 5.24 20.42
N PHE A 84 25.97 6.20 19.50
CA PHE A 84 27.07 6.49 18.58
C PHE A 84 27.28 8.00 18.43
N GLU A 85 28.47 8.43 18.01
CA GLU A 85 28.73 9.86 17.76
C GLU A 85 28.28 10.30 16.37
N SER A 86 27.99 9.35 15.48
CA SER A 86 27.38 9.60 14.16
C SER A 86 26.49 8.46 13.68
N ALA A 87 25.58 8.76 12.76
CA ALA A 87 24.76 7.73 12.11
C ALA A 87 25.58 6.82 11.18
N GLY A 88 26.70 7.31 10.62
CA GLY A 88 27.61 6.50 9.80
C GLY A 88 28.23 5.36 10.62
N GLU A 89 28.78 5.69 11.79
CA GLU A 89 29.31 4.71 12.76
C GLU A 89 28.22 3.73 13.20
N ALA A 90 27.01 4.23 13.46
CA ALA A 90 25.88 3.38 13.83
C ALA A 90 25.57 2.34 12.75
N LEU A 91 25.51 2.74 11.48
CA LEU A 91 25.25 1.81 10.37
C LEU A 91 26.37 0.78 10.22
N GLU A 92 27.63 1.21 10.27
CA GLU A 92 28.77 0.29 10.13
C GLU A 92 28.77 -0.76 11.24
N ALA A 93 28.61 -0.33 12.50
CA ALA A 93 28.62 -1.22 13.65
C ALA A 93 27.40 -2.16 13.68
N LEU A 94 26.19 -1.64 13.45
CA LEU A 94 24.96 -2.44 13.54
C LEU A 94 24.81 -3.41 12.36
N ARG A 95 25.30 -3.05 11.17
CA ARG A 95 25.30 -3.96 10.02
C ARG A 95 26.34 -5.07 10.14
N ALA A 96 27.46 -4.83 10.81
CA ALA A 96 28.48 -5.87 11.02
C ALA A 96 27.94 -7.07 11.84
N GLY A 97 26.93 -6.81 12.68
CA GLY A 97 26.22 -7.81 13.47
C GLY A 97 27.08 -8.57 14.47
N PRO A 98 26.48 -9.47 15.27
CA PRO A 98 27.21 -10.41 16.09
C PRO A 98 27.90 -11.47 15.20
N ASP A 99 29.08 -11.92 15.62
CA ASP A 99 29.81 -13.05 15.01
C ASP A 99 30.13 -12.92 13.49
N GLY A 100 30.05 -11.70 12.96
CA GLY A 100 30.33 -11.40 11.55
C GLY A 100 29.16 -11.64 10.59
N GLU A 101 27.96 -11.92 11.11
CA GLU A 101 26.75 -12.02 10.29
C GLU A 101 26.21 -10.64 9.94
N VAL A 102 26.12 -10.34 8.65
CA VAL A 102 25.64 -9.03 8.18
C VAL A 102 24.15 -8.89 8.47
N VAL A 103 23.79 -7.89 9.28
CA VAL A 103 22.40 -7.56 9.56
C VAL A 103 21.84 -6.71 8.42
N SER A 104 20.69 -7.12 7.89
CA SER A 104 19.97 -6.36 6.87
C SER A 104 19.56 -4.98 7.37
N ASP A 105 19.55 -4.00 6.46
CA ASP A 105 19.04 -2.64 6.69
C ASP A 105 17.61 -2.64 7.24
N GLN A 106 16.80 -3.66 6.95
CA GLN A 106 15.43 -3.80 7.46
C GLN A 106 15.38 -3.97 8.99
N TRP A 107 16.43 -4.54 9.60
CA TRP A 107 16.39 -5.08 10.96
C TRP A 107 17.40 -4.45 11.91
N LEU A 108 18.04 -3.34 11.52
CA LEU A 108 18.99 -2.65 12.39
C LEU A 108 18.34 -2.28 13.72
N GLN A 109 19.08 -2.50 14.80
CA GLN A 109 18.66 -2.13 16.15
C GLN A 109 18.44 -0.61 16.25
N PRO A 110 17.53 -0.15 17.13
CA PRO A 110 17.39 1.28 17.38
C PRO A 110 18.71 1.86 17.89
N PHE A 111 19.09 3.03 17.38
CA PHE A 111 20.27 3.77 17.82
C PHE A 111 19.97 5.23 18.08
N VAL A 112 20.77 5.85 18.95
CA VAL A 112 20.73 7.28 19.24
C VAL A 112 22.10 7.88 18.99
N VAL A 113 22.13 9.02 18.30
CA VAL A 113 23.34 9.82 18.13
C VAL A 113 23.52 10.70 19.36
N VAL A 114 24.71 10.65 19.95
CA VAL A 114 25.09 11.41 21.15
C VAL A 114 26.19 12.41 20.83
N GLU A 115 26.29 13.45 21.64
CA GLU A 115 27.38 14.41 21.50
C GLU A 115 28.73 13.77 21.85
N ALA A 116 29.75 14.11 21.06
CA ALA A 116 31.09 13.54 21.17
C ALA A 116 31.66 13.57 22.59
N GLY A 117 32.18 12.43 23.04
CA GLY A 117 32.73 12.27 24.39
C GLY A 117 31.68 12.31 25.52
N THR A 118 30.39 12.28 25.19
CA THR A 118 29.29 12.27 26.17
C THR A 118 28.29 11.16 25.87
N ARG A 119 27.29 10.98 26.74
CA ARG A 119 26.12 10.13 26.50
C ARG A 119 24.85 10.94 26.28
N ARG A 120 24.96 12.24 25.99
CA ARG A 120 23.82 13.14 25.83
C ARG A 120 23.27 13.03 24.40
N PRO A 121 21.99 12.67 24.20
CA PRO A 121 21.39 12.63 22.87
C PRO A 121 21.46 13.99 22.17
N VAL A 122 21.78 14.01 20.87
CA VAL A 122 21.90 15.28 20.12
C VAL A 122 20.54 15.91 19.80
N GLY A 123 19.45 15.15 19.89
CA GLY A 123 18.12 15.57 19.43
C GLY A 123 16.96 14.69 19.88
N THR A 124 16.63 14.72 21.18
CA THR A 124 15.31 14.29 21.67
C THR A 124 14.20 15.20 21.16
N VAL A 125 12.96 14.69 21.14
CA VAL A 125 11.76 15.50 20.86
C VAL A 125 11.25 16.11 22.16
N GLU A 126 11.10 17.43 22.16
CA GLU A 126 10.78 18.23 23.35
C GLU A 126 9.47 19.03 23.17
N ASP A 127 8.96 19.59 24.27
CA ASP A 127 7.82 20.51 24.22
C ASP A 127 8.13 21.71 23.33
N GLY A 128 7.18 22.05 22.43
CA GLY A 128 7.32 23.15 21.48
C GLY A 128 7.99 22.78 20.15
N ASP A 129 8.52 21.56 20.02
CA ASP A 129 9.06 21.08 18.75
C ASP A 129 7.96 20.87 17.69
N ALA A 130 8.36 20.93 16.43
CA ALA A 130 7.54 20.50 15.31
C ALA A 130 8.06 19.15 14.79
N VAL A 131 7.15 18.18 14.65
CA VAL A 131 7.46 16.83 14.18
C VAL A 131 6.76 16.60 12.85
N VAL A 132 7.51 16.21 11.84
CA VAL A 132 6.98 15.88 10.52
C VAL A 132 7.33 14.45 10.17
N VAL A 133 6.31 13.61 9.98
CA VAL A 133 6.49 12.29 9.35
C VAL A 133 6.36 12.49 7.84
N PHE A 134 7.46 12.31 7.12
CA PHE A 134 7.50 12.59 5.68
C PHE A 134 7.16 11.38 4.79
N ASN A 135 6.73 10.26 5.38
CA ASN A 135 6.14 9.16 4.61
C ASN A 135 4.78 9.64 4.04
N PHE A 136 4.55 9.42 2.75
CA PHE A 136 3.24 9.69 2.13
C PHE A 136 2.29 8.48 2.21
N ARG A 137 2.84 7.26 2.27
CA ARG A 137 2.07 6.02 2.42
C ARG A 137 1.70 5.82 3.89
N ALA A 138 0.41 5.62 4.15
CA ALA A 138 -0.20 5.68 5.48
C ALA A 138 0.04 4.46 6.38
N ASP A 139 -0.06 3.24 5.84
CA ASP A 139 -0.19 1.99 6.61
C ASP A 139 0.85 1.82 7.72
N ARG A 140 2.11 2.19 7.45
CA ARG A 140 3.23 2.03 8.39
C ARG A 140 3.52 3.23 9.30
N VAL A 141 2.71 4.28 9.23
CA VAL A 141 2.93 5.51 10.01
C VAL A 141 1.70 5.98 10.78
N ILE A 142 0.57 5.29 10.63
CA ILE A 142 -0.64 5.51 11.44
C ILE A 142 -0.32 5.34 12.93
N GLU A 143 0.41 4.29 13.31
CA GLU A 143 0.62 3.94 14.72
C GLU A 143 1.52 4.94 15.46
N ILE A 144 2.64 5.34 14.85
CA ILE A 144 3.48 6.41 15.41
C ILE A 144 2.72 7.74 15.44
N SER A 145 1.85 8.01 14.46
CA SER A 145 0.99 9.20 14.47
C SER A 145 -0.02 9.17 15.62
N LYS A 146 -0.62 8.01 15.91
CA LYS A 146 -1.47 7.82 17.11
C LYS A 146 -0.70 8.10 18.39
N ALA A 147 0.55 7.65 18.51
CA ALA A 147 1.39 7.90 19.69
C ALA A 147 1.66 9.40 19.92
N PHE A 148 1.82 10.18 18.85
CA PHE A 148 1.99 11.64 18.91
C PHE A 148 0.70 12.41 19.15
N GLU A 149 -0.43 12.05 18.52
CA GLU A 149 -1.65 12.89 18.55
C GLU A 149 -2.68 12.47 19.60
N TYR A 150 -2.79 11.19 19.96
CA TYR A 150 -3.89 10.73 20.81
C TYR A 150 -3.61 11.01 22.29
N ALA A 151 -4.48 11.78 22.93
CA ALA A 151 -4.43 12.01 24.37
C ALA A 151 -4.58 10.71 25.17
N HIS A 152 -5.56 9.89 24.77
CA HIS A 152 -5.81 8.57 25.33
C HIS A 152 -5.18 7.49 24.45
N PHE A 153 -3.87 7.33 24.56
CA PHE A 153 -3.09 6.32 23.86
C PHE A 153 -2.85 5.09 24.74
N SER A 154 -3.04 3.89 24.18
CA SER A 154 -2.91 2.62 24.92
C SER A 154 -1.96 1.61 24.27
N GLY A 155 -1.24 1.98 23.19
CA GLY A 155 -0.33 1.04 22.51
C GLY A 155 0.89 0.67 23.34
N PHE A 156 1.40 1.61 24.14
CA PHE A 156 2.50 1.42 25.10
C PHE A 156 2.56 2.61 26.09
N ASP A 157 3.34 2.48 27.17
CA ASP A 157 3.66 3.62 28.05
C ASP A 157 4.65 4.55 27.35
N ARG A 158 4.18 5.78 27.05
CA ARG A 158 4.99 6.79 26.36
C ARG A 158 6.09 7.36 27.25
N GLU A 159 5.97 7.24 28.57
CA GLU A 159 6.83 7.84 29.61
C GLU A 159 6.81 9.38 29.58
N ARG A 160 7.14 9.98 28.44
CA ARG A 160 6.99 11.41 28.15
C ARG A 160 6.23 11.60 26.84
N TRP A 161 5.22 12.46 26.86
CA TRP A 161 4.45 12.85 25.69
C TRP A 161 4.59 14.37 25.46
N PRO A 162 5.55 14.80 24.63
CA PRO A 162 5.83 16.22 24.44
C PRO A 162 4.72 16.93 23.65
N ALA A 163 4.40 18.16 24.05
CA ALA A 163 3.47 19.06 23.39
C ALA A 163 4.09 19.58 22.08
N THR A 164 3.94 18.80 21.01
CA THR A 164 4.51 19.07 19.69
C THR A 164 3.47 19.59 18.70
N ARG A 165 3.95 20.26 17.64
CA ARG A 165 3.17 20.45 16.42
C ARG A 165 3.45 19.30 15.48
N PHE A 166 2.59 18.29 15.49
CA PHE A 166 2.72 17.11 14.63
C PHE A 166 2.04 17.32 13.27
N ALA A 167 2.69 16.87 12.20
CA ALA A 167 2.09 16.80 10.87
C ALA A 167 2.60 15.58 10.09
N GLY A 168 1.73 14.98 9.28
CA GLY A 168 2.11 14.01 8.25
C GLY A 168 2.42 14.68 6.92
N LEU A 169 3.10 14.00 6.01
CA LEU A 169 3.20 14.47 4.63
C LEU A 169 1.82 14.51 3.96
N MET A 170 0.99 13.49 4.23
CA MET A 170 -0.41 13.41 3.83
C MET A 170 -1.28 13.09 5.04
N GLN A 171 -2.60 13.20 4.88
CA GLN A 171 -3.53 12.58 5.82
C GLN A 171 -3.47 11.05 5.62
N TYR A 172 -3.19 10.32 6.69
CA TYR A 172 -3.01 8.88 6.67
C TYR A 172 -4.33 8.12 6.79
N ASP A 173 -5.28 8.69 7.53
CA ASP A 173 -6.62 8.13 7.70
C ASP A 173 -7.63 9.27 7.68
N GLY A 174 -8.53 9.27 6.68
CA GLY A 174 -9.52 10.32 6.48
C GLY A 174 -10.65 10.28 7.51
N ASP A 175 -11.00 9.11 8.01
CA ASP A 175 -12.10 8.92 8.96
C ASP A 175 -11.66 9.26 10.38
N LEU A 176 -10.47 8.77 10.75
CA LEU A 176 -9.81 9.12 12.01
C LEU A 176 -9.29 10.57 12.00
N LYS A 177 -9.26 11.22 10.83
CA LYS A 177 -8.65 12.54 10.59
C LYS A 177 -7.21 12.60 11.11
N LEU A 178 -6.45 11.54 10.83
CA LEU A 178 -5.12 11.32 11.37
C LEU A 178 -4.06 11.44 10.26
N PRO A 179 -2.97 12.21 10.46
CA PRO A 179 -2.86 13.26 11.46
C PRO A 179 -3.81 14.42 11.20
N ALA A 180 -4.09 15.18 12.25
CA ALA A 180 -4.94 16.37 12.17
C ALA A 180 -4.34 17.45 11.26
N ASN A 181 -3.00 17.53 11.20
CA ASN A 181 -2.28 18.40 10.27
C ASN A 181 -1.51 17.58 9.24
N TYR A 182 -1.53 18.04 7.99
CA TYR A 182 -0.77 17.42 6.90
C TYR A 182 -0.28 18.46 5.91
N LEU A 183 0.84 18.18 5.24
CA LEU A 183 1.50 19.13 4.34
C LEU A 183 0.93 19.11 2.91
N VAL A 184 0.42 17.96 2.48
CA VAL A 184 -0.20 17.74 1.17
C VAL A 184 -1.56 17.13 1.39
N ALA A 185 -2.61 17.81 0.94
CA ALA A 185 -3.95 17.26 1.00
C ALA A 185 -4.01 15.99 0.12
N PRO A 186 -4.62 14.89 0.59
CA PRO A 186 -4.90 13.77 -0.29
C PRO A 186 -5.75 14.25 -1.47
N PRO A 187 -5.53 13.72 -2.69
CA PRO A 187 -6.36 14.08 -3.83
C PRO A 187 -7.83 13.82 -3.50
N ALA A 188 -8.67 14.85 -3.61
CA ALA A 188 -10.11 14.63 -3.58
C ALA A 188 -10.50 13.93 -4.88
N ILE A 189 -10.86 12.64 -4.80
CA ILE A 189 -11.35 11.88 -5.95
C ILE A 189 -12.88 11.97 -5.92
N THR A 190 -13.43 12.96 -6.63
CA THR A 190 -14.88 13.21 -6.70
C THR A 190 -15.48 12.68 -8.00
N GLY A 191 -16.78 12.37 -8.00
CA GLY A 191 -17.43 11.87 -9.22
C GLY A 191 -16.96 10.47 -9.60
N VAL A 192 -16.64 9.66 -8.59
CA VAL A 192 -16.32 8.23 -8.75
C VAL A 192 -17.56 7.44 -9.15
N SER A 193 -17.37 6.27 -9.76
CA SER A 193 -18.48 5.46 -10.27
C SER A 193 -19.48 5.08 -9.19
N GLY A 194 -19.03 4.69 -8.00
CA GLY A 194 -19.90 4.34 -6.86
C GLY A 194 -20.83 5.50 -6.45
N GLU A 195 -20.29 6.72 -6.37
CA GLU A 195 -21.06 7.92 -6.03
C GLU A 195 -22.18 8.17 -7.04
N ILE A 196 -21.85 8.05 -8.33
CA ILE A 196 -22.78 8.31 -9.42
C ILE A 196 -23.83 7.21 -9.48
N MET A 197 -23.45 5.94 -9.32
CA MET A 197 -24.39 4.81 -9.25
C MET A 197 -25.41 5.01 -8.12
N ALA A 198 -24.96 5.36 -6.92
CA ALA A 198 -25.84 5.63 -5.78
C ALA A 198 -26.79 6.80 -6.07
N ARG A 199 -26.30 7.90 -6.67
CA ARG A 199 -27.17 9.03 -7.08
C ARG A 199 -28.22 8.64 -8.12
N HIS A 200 -27.95 7.63 -8.95
CA HIS A 200 -28.90 7.09 -9.91
C HIS A 200 -29.83 6.01 -9.33
N GLY A 201 -29.72 5.70 -8.03
CA GLY A 201 -30.55 4.68 -7.39
C GLY A 201 -30.14 3.25 -7.74
N LEU A 202 -28.92 3.03 -8.25
CA LEU A 202 -28.44 1.71 -8.62
C LEU A 202 -27.96 0.94 -7.39
N SER A 203 -28.45 -0.26 -7.26
CA SER A 203 -28.09 -1.21 -6.21
C SER A 203 -26.79 -1.94 -6.57
N THR A 204 -25.83 -1.98 -5.64
CA THR A 204 -24.51 -2.57 -5.89
C THR A 204 -24.11 -3.57 -4.80
N PHE A 205 -23.42 -4.61 -5.22
CA PHE A 205 -22.80 -5.62 -4.37
C PHE A 205 -21.30 -5.63 -4.60
N ALA A 206 -20.50 -5.54 -3.54
CA ALA A 206 -19.04 -5.65 -3.60
C ALA A 206 -18.55 -6.76 -2.67
N CYS A 207 -17.75 -7.69 -3.18
CA CYS A 207 -17.22 -8.79 -2.37
C CYS A 207 -15.76 -9.09 -2.68
N SER A 208 -14.97 -9.31 -1.63
CA SER A 208 -13.64 -9.88 -1.70
C SER A 208 -13.25 -10.43 -0.34
N GLU A 209 -12.08 -11.05 -0.26
CA GLU A 209 -11.49 -11.44 1.02
C GLU A 209 -10.74 -10.29 1.70
N THR A 210 -10.43 -10.43 3.00
CA THR A 210 -9.77 -9.39 3.82
C THR A 210 -8.62 -8.67 3.12
N GLN A 211 -7.76 -9.38 2.37
CA GLN A 211 -6.62 -8.78 1.68
C GLN A 211 -7.00 -7.76 0.60
N LYS A 212 -8.16 -7.92 -0.06
CA LYS A 212 -8.62 -7.07 -1.16
C LYS A 212 -10.00 -6.45 -0.93
N TYR A 213 -10.61 -6.65 0.24
CA TYR A 213 -11.89 -6.04 0.63
C TYR A 213 -11.85 -4.50 0.52
N GLY A 214 -10.83 -3.85 1.09
CA GLY A 214 -10.64 -2.41 0.96
C GLY A 214 -10.41 -1.94 -0.50
N HIS A 215 -9.96 -2.83 -1.39
CA HIS A 215 -9.72 -2.49 -2.80
C HIS A 215 -11.01 -2.40 -3.60
N VAL A 216 -11.98 -3.28 -3.30
CA VAL A 216 -13.30 -3.25 -3.94
C VAL A 216 -14.30 -2.30 -3.27
N THR A 217 -13.93 -1.69 -2.14
CA THR A 217 -14.76 -0.74 -1.37
C THR A 217 -14.06 0.62 -1.27
N PHE A 218 -13.14 0.77 -0.32
CA PHE A 218 -12.41 2.01 -0.01
C PHE A 218 -11.70 2.63 -1.22
N PHE A 219 -10.81 1.89 -1.89
CA PHE A 219 -10.06 2.41 -3.03
C PHE A 219 -10.95 2.62 -4.26
N TRP A 220 -11.88 1.70 -4.53
CA TRP A 220 -12.87 1.84 -5.60
C TRP A 220 -13.69 3.14 -5.49
N ASN A 221 -13.99 3.55 -4.25
CA ASN A 221 -14.77 4.75 -3.94
C ASN A 221 -13.90 6.00 -3.70
N GLY A 222 -12.66 6.01 -4.18
CA GLY A 222 -11.81 7.20 -4.10
C GLY A 222 -11.28 7.47 -2.68
N ASN A 223 -10.87 6.41 -1.98
CA ASN A 223 -10.37 6.44 -0.60
C ASN A 223 -11.43 6.86 0.42
N ARG A 224 -12.65 6.33 0.26
CA ARG A 224 -13.79 6.57 1.16
C ARG A 224 -14.22 5.25 1.80
N SER A 225 -14.17 5.14 3.12
CA SER A 225 -14.50 3.89 3.84
C SER A 225 -16.00 3.64 3.97
N GLY A 226 -16.78 4.71 4.07
CA GLY A 226 -18.23 4.66 4.22
C GLY A 226 -18.96 4.54 2.89
N TYR A 227 -20.18 3.98 2.96
CA TYR A 227 -21.13 3.97 1.86
C TYR A 227 -21.42 5.39 1.34
N PHE A 228 -21.72 5.51 0.06
CA PHE A 228 -22.43 6.65 -0.50
C PHE A 228 -23.92 6.58 -0.13
N ASP A 229 -24.53 5.40 -0.20
CA ASP A 229 -25.89 5.13 0.27
C ASP A 229 -26.03 3.69 0.80
N GLU A 230 -26.20 3.54 2.11
CA GLU A 230 -26.33 2.23 2.79
C GLU A 230 -27.53 1.42 2.33
N SER A 231 -28.55 2.05 1.75
CA SER A 231 -29.73 1.34 1.23
C SER A 231 -29.51 0.74 -0.17
N LEU A 232 -28.47 1.18 -0.88
CA LEU A 232 -28.15 0.75 -2.24
C LEU A 232 -26.86 -0.06 -2.32
N GLU A 233 -25.99 0.02 -1.33
CA GLU A 233 -24.68 -0.63 -1.37
C GLU A 233 -24.57 -1.75 -0.33
N THR A 234 -24.20 -2.95 -0.78
CA THR A 234 -23.94 -4.10 0.08
C THR A 234 -22.50 -4.55 -0.10
N TYR A 235 -21.72 -4.51 0.99
CA TYR A 235 -20.32 -4.98 0.99
C TYR A 235 -20.20 -6.26 1.80
N VAL A 236 -19.49 -7.25 1.26
CA VAL A 236 -19.24 -8.54 1.91
C VAL A 236 -17.74 -8.76 2.00
N GLU A 237 -17.26 -8.92 3.23
CA GLU A 237 -15.89 -9.36 3.50
C GLU A 237 -15.88 -10.86 3.83
N ILE A 238 -15.04 -11.60 3.12
CA ILE A 238 -14.74 -13.00 3.46
C ILE A 238 -13.41 -13.03 4.22
N PRO A 239 -13.35 -13.51 5.48
CA PRO A 239 -12.10 -13.53 6.23
C PRO A 239 -10.99 -14.33 5.52
N SER A 240 -9.86 -13.70 5.23
CA SER A 240 -8.68 -14.40 4.68
C SER A 240 -8.03 -15.33 5.70
N ASP A 241 -7.35 -16.37 5.22
CA ASP A 241 -6.52 -17.22 6.07
C ASP A 241 -5.27 -16.46 6.56
N LYS A 242 -4.89 -16.68 7.83
CA LYS A 242 -3.72 -16.04 8.45
C LYS A 242 -2.45 -16.88 8.26
N VAL A 243 -2.10 -17.14 7.00
CA VAL A 243 -0.92 -17.94 6.61
C VAL A 243 -0.19 -17.30 5.43
N PRO A 244 1.09 -17.66 5.17
CA PRO A 244 1.71 -17.39 3.88
C PRO A 244 0.88 -18.02 2.75
N PHE A 245 0.42 -17.20 1.79
CA PHE A 245 -0.59 -17.63 0.82
C PHE A 245 -0.11 -18.73 -0.14
N ASN A 246 1.21 -18.93 -0.30
CA ASN A 246 1.73 -20.07 -1.05
C ASN A 246 1.42 -21.42 -0.40
N GLN A 247 1.14 -21.46 0.91
CA GLN A 247 0.72 -22.67 1.60
C GLN A 247 -0.75 -23.03 1.31
N LEU A 248 -1.59 -22.02 1.06
CA LEU A 248 -3.00 -22.16 0.71
C LEU A 248 -3.34 -21.30 -0.51
N PRO A 249 -2.84 -21.63 -1.72
CA PRO A 249 -2.93 -20.75 -2.89
C PRO A 249 -4.36 -20.58 -3.44
N LEU A 250 -5.28 -21.45 -3.00
CA LEU A 250 -6.69 -21.33 -3.36
C LEU A 250 -7.39 -20.18 -2.63
N MET A 251 -6.80 -19.71 -1.50
CA MET A 251 -7.31 -18.63 -0.66
C MET A 251 -8.84 -18.73 -0.50
N LYS A 252 -9.59 -17.65 -0.68
CA LYS A 252 -11.06 -17.64 -0.59
C LYS A 252 -11.77 -17.56 -1.95
N ALA A 253 -11.13 -18.01 -3.02
CA ALA A 253 -11.68 -17.88 -4.37
C ALA A 253 -13.05 -18.56 -4.51
N ARG A 254 -13.25 -19.76 -3.94
CA ARG A 254 -14.54 -20.46 -4.01
C ARG A 254 -15.64 -19.70 -3.28
N GLU A 255 -15.35 -19.23 -2.07
CA GLU A 255 -16.29 -18.48 -1.24
C GLU A 255 -16.69 -17.16 -1.91
N ILE A 256 -15.74 -16.45 -2.52
CA ILE A 256 -16.02 -15.22 -3.30
C ILE A 256 -16.90 -15.54 -4.50
N ALA A 257 -16.63 -16.64 -5.21
CA ALA A 257 -17.44 -17.05 -6.35
C ALA A 257 -18.87 -17.43 -5.93
N GLU A 258 -19.05 -18.17 -4.83
CA GLU A 258 -20.39 -18.50 -4.31
C GLU A 258 -21.16 -17.24 -3.90
N ALA A 259 -20.52 -16.32 -3.16
CA ALA A 259 -21.13 -15.04 -2.79
C ALA A 259 -21.55 -14.21 -4.03
N GLY A 260 -20.69 -14.15 -5.05
CA GLY A 260 -21.00 -13.49 -6.32
C GLY A 260 -22.16 -14.14 -7.06
N LYS A 261 -22.21 -15.48 -7.12
CA LYS A 261 -23.32 -16.22 -7.75
C LYS A 261 -24.64 -16.03 -7.01
N GLU A 262 -24.62 -16.03 -5.68
CA GLU A 262 -25.80 -15.75 -4.86
C GLU A 262 -26.31 -14.32 -5.11
N ALA A 263 -25.42 -13.33 -5.09
CA ALA A 263 -25.75 -11.95 -5.39
C ALA A 263 -26.40 -11.80 -6.78
N LEU A 264 -25.80 -12.40 -7.82
CA LEU A 264 -26.35 -12.40 -9.18
C LEU A 264 -27.75 -13.04 -9.22
N ARG A 265 -27.91 -14.26 -8.68
CA ARG A 265 -29.19 -14.98 -8.71
C ARG A 265 -30.29 -14.33 -7.88
N SER A 266 -29.92 -13.54 -6.88
CA SER A 266 -30.90 -12.79 -6.08
C SER A 266 -31.68 -11.76 -6.90
N ARG A 267 -31.11 -11.27 -8.01
CA ARG A 267 -31.63 -10.17 -8.84
C ARG A 267 -31.91 -8.87 -8.06
N LYS A 268 -31.29 -8.70 -6.89
CA LYS A 268 -31.43 -7.51 -6.05
C LYS A 268 -30.45 -6.39 -6.42
N PHE A 269 -29.42 -6.72 -7.21
CA PHE A 269 -28.31 -5.83 -7.50
C PHE A 269 -28.21 -5.55 -9.00
N ASP A 270 -28.06 -4.28 -9.35
CA ASP A 270 -27.75 -3.83 -10.71
C ASP A 270 -26.28 -4.08 -11.08
N VAL A 271 -25.39 -4.03 -10.07
CA VAL A 271 -23.94 -4.26 -10.22
C VAL A 271 -23.45 -5.27 -9.20
N VAL A 272 -22.77 -6.32 -9.65
CA VAL A 272 -22.04 -7.27 -8.81
C VAL A 272 -20.55 -7.14 -9.13
N ARG A 273 -19.77 -6.64 -8.18
CA ARG A 273 -18.32 -6.44 -8.27
C ARG A 273 -17.60 -7.41 -7.34
N VAL A 274 -16.66 -8.19 -7.87
CA VAL A 274 -15.81 -9.09 -7.09
C VAL A 274 -14.34 -8.88 -7.39
N ASN A 275 -13.47 -9.16 -6.41
CA ASN A 275 -12.02 -9.24 -6.62
C ASN A 275 -11.50 -10.58 -6.09
N PHE A 276 -10.72 -11.27 -6.92
CA PHE A 276 -9.96 -12.44 -6.54
C PHE A 276 -8.50 -12.05 -6.25
N ALA A 277 -8.09 -12.19 -5.00
CA ALA A 277 -6.77 -11.75 -4.53
C ALA A 277 -5.63 -12.69 -4.96
N ASN A 278 -5.94 -13.91 -5.40
CA ASN A 278 -5.00 -15.02 -5.53
C ASN A 278 -3.77 -14.71 -6.39
N PRO A 279 -3.89 -14.21 -7.63
CA PRO A 279 -2.73 -14.06 -8.51
C PRO A 279 -1.71 -13.08 -7.94
N ASP A 280 -2.18 -12.04 -7.24
CA ASP A 280 -1.32 -11.03 -6.63
C ASP A 280 -0.70 -11.52 -5.31
N MET A 281 -1.55 -11.97 -4.37
CA MET A 281 -1.12 -12.32 -3.03
C MET A 281 -0.20 -13.55 -3.01
N VAL A 282 -0.44 -14.51 -3.91
CA VAL A 282 0.45 -15.68 -4.08
C VAL A 282 1.66 -15.31 -4.94
N GLY A 283 1.49 -14.46 -5.96
CA GLY A 283 2.61 -13.96 -6.78
C GLY A 283 3.69 -13.25 -5.95
N HIS A 284 3.28 -12.46 -4.95
CA HIS A 284 4.18 -11.82 -3.99
C HIS A 284 5.08 -12.78 -3.18
N THR A 285 4.74 -14.07 -3.12
CA THR A 285 5.58 -15.08 -2.45
C THR A 285 6.78 -15.51 -3.29
N GLY A 286 6.75 -15.28 -4.61
CA GLY A 286 7.76 -15.78 -5.54
C GLY A 286 7.65 -17.28 -5.83
N ASP A 287 6.67 -17.98 -5.24
CA ASP A 287 6.44 -19.41 -5.48
C ASP A 287 5.64 -19.61 -6.77
N LEU A 288 6.34 -19.92 -7.85
CA LEU A 288 5.75 -20.15 -9.18
C LEU A 288 4.70 -21.28 -9.14
N ALA A 289 4.96 -22.38 -8.46
CA ALA A 289 4.07 -23.53 -8.45
C ALA A 289 2.77 -23.25 -7.69
N ALA A 290 2.87 -22.51 -6.58
CA ALA A 290 1.69 -22.04 -5.86
C ALA A 290 0.92 -20.98 -6.68
N THR A 291 1.62 -20.07 -7.36
CA THR A 291 1.01 -19.01 -8.18
C THR A 291 0.21 -19.59 -9.35
N ILE A 292 0.72 -20.64 -10.01
CA ILE A 292 -0.02 -21.36 -11.05
C ILE A 292 -1.36 -21.88 -10.51
N LYS A 293 -1.36 -22.55 -9.36
CA LYS A 293 -2.61 -23.04 -8.73
C LYS A 293 -3.57 -21.92 -8.36
N ALA A 294 -3.03 -20.77 -7.93
CA ALA A 294 -3.79 -19.57 -7.63
C ALA A 294 -4.51 -19.01 -8.86
N VAL A 295 -3.84 -19.01 -10.02
CA VAL A 295 -4.45 -18.57 -11.29
C VAL A 295 -5.48 -19.59 -11.77
N GLU A 296 -5.18 -20.89 -11.70
CA GLU A 296 -6.09 -21.97 -12.12
C GLU A 296 -7.42 -21.95 -11.36
N ILE A 297 -7.40 -21.73 -10.04
CA ILE A 297 -8.65 -21.66 -9.27
C ILE A 297 -9.47 -20.41 -9.63
N VAL A 298 -8.81 -19.29 -9.93
CA VAL A 298 -9.48 -18.05 -10.32
C VAL A 298 -10.14 -18.22 -11.69
N ASP A 299 -9.47 -18.83 -12.65
CA ASP A 299 -10.05 -19.14 -13.96
C ASP A 299 -11.34 -19.96 -13.84
N LEU A 300 -11.33 -21.02 -13.01
CA LEU A 300 -12.52 -21.81 -12.71
C LEU A 300 -13.64 -20.98 -12.08
N CYS A 301 -13.32 -20.16 -11.07
CA CYS A 301 -14.30 -19.33 -10.37
C CYS A 301 -14.90 -18.23 -11.26
N VAL A 302 -14.08 -17.62 -12.11
CA VAL A 302 -14.52 -16.65 -13.12
C VAL A 302 -15.48 -17.32 -14.09
N LYS A 303 -15.13 -18.50 -14.64
CA LYS A 303 -16.03 -19.24 -15.51
C LYS A 303 -17.41 -19.49 -14.87
N GLU A 304 -17.44 -19.94 -13.62
CA GLU A 304 -18.69 -20.18 -12.90
C GLU A 304 -19.55 -18.91 -12.74
N LEU A 305 -18.93 -17.75 -12.49
CA LEU A 305 -19.63 -16.47 -12.45
C LEU A 305 -20.18 -16.08 -13.83
N LEU A 306 -19.38 -16.21 -14.88
CA LEU A 306 -19.79 -15.89 -16.25
C LEU A 306 -20.94 -16.78 -16.72
N ASP A 307 -20.94 -18.07 -16.39
CA ASP A 307 -22.04 -18.99 -16.70
C ASP A 307 -23.36 -18.52 -16.04
N VAL A 308 -23.32 -17.97 -14.81
CA VAL A 308 -24.49 -17.38 -14.14
C VAL A 308 -24.91 -16.06 -14.78
N VAL A 309 -23.97 -15.22 -15.22
CA VAL A 309 -24.29 -14.01 -15.99
C VAL A 309 -25.05 -14.37 -17.26
N ASP A 310 -24.60 -15.41 -17.99
CA ASP A 310 -25.27 -15.91 -19.20
C ASP A 310 -26.61 -16.61 -18.93
N GLU A 311 -26.76 -17.26 -17.77
CA GLU A 311 -28.05 -17.81 -17.29
C GLU A 311 -29.08 -16.69 -17.12
N LEU A 312 -28.65 -15.55 -16.57
CA LEU A 312 -29.52 -14.43 -16.24
C LEU A 312 -29.72 -13.43 -17.38
N GLY A 313 -29.05 -13.62 -18.52
CA GLY A 313 -29.09 -12.67 -19.65
C GLY A 313 -28.38 -11.35 -19.35
N GLY A 314 -27.42 -11.37 -18.42
CA GLY A 314 -26.65 -10.21 -18.01
C GLY A 314 -25.46 -9.89 -18.91
N ARG A 315 -24.62 -8.97 -18.44
CA ARG A 315 -23.38 -8.53 -19.06
C ARG A 315 -22.24 -8.70 -18.08
N PHE A 316 -21.04 -8.99 -18.57
CA PHE A 316 -19.84 -9.00 -17.75
C PHE A 316 -18.76 -8.10 -18.32
N LEU A 317 -17.91 -7.61 -17.42
CA LEU A 317 -16.63 -7.00 -17.70
C LEU A 317 -15.61 -7.64 -16.75
N LEU A 318 -14.53 -8.18 -17.32
CA LEU A 318 -13.44 -8.83 -16.60
C LEU A 318 -12.13 -8.09 -16.90
N THR A 319 -11.39 -7.73 -15.87
CA THR A 319 -10.09 -7.04 -15.99
C THR A 319 -9.20 -7.27 -14.75
N SER A 320 -8.01 -6.68 -14.73
CA SER A 320 -7.08 -6.66 -13.59
C SER A 320 -6.69 -5.21 -13.25
N ASP A 321 -6.29 -4.94 -12.01
CA ASP A 321 -5.78 -3.64 -11.57
C ASP A 321 -4.29 -3.45 -11.90
N HIS A 322 -3.51 -4.53 -11.96
CA HIS A 322 -2.12 -4.54 -12.42
C HIS A 322 -1.65 -5.97 -12.75
N GLY A 323 -0.38 -6.11 -13.15
CA GLY A 323 0.31 -7.39 -13.27
C GLY A 323 1.07 -7.78 -12.01
N ASN A 324 1.30 -9.08 -11.84
CA ASN A 324 2.13 -9.75 -10.83
C ASN A 324 2.45 -11.17 -11.31
N ALA A 325 1.47 -12.06 -11.29
CA ALA A 325 1.60 -13.48 -11.67
C ALA A 325 2.04 -13.73 -13.12
N ASP A 326 1.97 -12.72 -13.98
CA ASP A 326 2.41 -12.78 -15.38
C ASP A 326 3.94 -12.87 -15.55
N ASP A 327 4.73 -12.45 -14.55
CA ASP A 327 6.18 -12.62 -14.55
C ASP A 327 6.73 -12.94 -13.16
N MET A 328 7.08 -14.20 -12.93
CA MET A 328 7.51 -14.70 -11.61
C MET A 328 9.04 -14.72 -11.43
N VAL A 329 9.80 -14.12 -12.35
CA VAL A 329 11.28 -14.16 -12.33
C VAL A 329 11.89 -12.79 -12.62
N GLN A 330 12.98 -12.45 -11.93
CA GLN A 330 13.70 -11.20 -12.17
C GLN A 330 14.40 -11.26 -13.53
N ARG A 331 14.41 -10.14 -14.28
CA ARG A 331 14.98 -10.09 -15.63
C ARG A 331 16.10 -9.08 -15.76
N ALA A 332 17.12 -9.42 -16.55
CA ALA A 332 18.17 -8.48 -16.92
C ALA A 332 17.60 -7.36 -17.81
N LYS A 333 17.82 -6.09 -17.42
CA LYS A 333 17.22 -4.90 -18.07
C LYS A 333 17.39 -4.83 -19.59
N LYS A 334 18.50 -5.32 -20.15
CA LYS A 334 18.81 -5.21 -21.59
C LYS A 334 18.38 -6.42 -22.41
N THR A 335 18.41 -7.61 -21.83
CA THR A 335 18.21 -8.87 -22.55
C THR A 335 16.86 -9.51 -22.25
N LEU A 336 16.18 -9.05 -21.19
CA LEU A 336 14.95 -9.62 -20.65
C LEU A 336 15.06 -11.11 -20.26
N LYS A 337 16.27 -11.65 -20.20
CA LYS A 337 16.53 -13.02 -19.74
C LYS A 337 16.36 -13.09 -18.22
N PRO A 338 15.81 -14.21 -17.70
CA PRO A 338 15.77 -14.45 -16.27
C PRO A 338 17.17 -14.36 -15.67
N LEU A 339 17.29 -13.68 -14.54
CA LEU A 339 18.48 -13.70 -13.69
C LEU A 339 18.50 -15.04 -12.94
N MET A 340 19.69 -15.60 -12.80
CA MET A 340 19.91 -16.87 -12.09
C MET A 340 20.73 -16.61 -10.83
N ASP A 341 20.45 -17.36 -9.77
CA ASP A 341 21.29 -17.42 -8.58
C ASP A 341 22.57 -18.23 -8.84
N GLU A 342 23.42 -18.36 -7.81
CA GLU A 342 24.69 -19.09 -7.91
C GLU A 342 24.48 -20.59 -8.20
N GLU A 343 23.31 -21.13 -7.82
CA GLU A 343 22.90 -22.51 -8.09
C GLU A 343 22.23 -22.69 -9.46
N GLY A 344 22.10 -21.63 -10.25
CA GLY A 344 21.50 -21.66 -11.59
C GLY A 344 19.98 -21.67 -11.62
N ARG A 345 19.30 -21.35 -10.51
CA ARG A 345 17.84 -21.23 -10.42
C ARG A 345 17.41 -19.80 -10.72
N ALA A 346 16.25 -19.63 -11.35
CA ALA A 346 15.74 -18.30 -11.62
C ALA A 346 15.43 -17.57 -10.31
N ILE A 347 15.90 -16.33 -10.20
CA ILE A 347 15.65 -15.49 -9.03
C ILE A 347 14.18 -15.05 -9.06
N PRO A 348 13.36 -15.34 -8.04
CA PRO A 348 11.95 -14.97 -8.03
C PRO A 348 11.73 -13.46 -8.11
N LEU A 349 10.74 -13.05 -8.91
CA LEU A 349 10.17 -11.71 -8.85
C LEU A 349 8.98 -11.75 -7.89
N THR A 350 9.02 -10.91 -6.87
CA THR A 350 7.96 -10.81 -5.85
C THR A 350 7.21 -9.48 -5.94
N SER A 351 7.51 -8.63 -6.93
CA SER A 351 6.87 -7.33 -7.14
C SER A 351 5.85 -7.41 -8.28
N HIS A 352 5.03 -6.36 -8.40
CA HIS A 352 4.21 -6.16 -9.59
C HIS A 352 5.06 -6.02 -10.86
N THR A 353 4.41 -6.19 -12.01
CA THR A 353 5.02 -6.00 -13.33
C THR A 353 4.53 -4.70 -13.98
N LEU A 354 5.11 -4.36 -15.12
CA LEU A 354 4.65 -3.27 -15.99
C LEU A 354 3.78 -3.79 -17.14
N ALA A 355 3.25 -5.01 -17.03
CA ALA A 355 2.44 -5.60 -18.08
C ALA A 355 1.10 -4.85 -18.26
N PRO A 356 0.59 -4.76 -19.50
CA PRO A 356 -0.80 -4.36 -19.71
C PRO A 356 -1.75 -5.41 -19.11
N VAL A 357 -2.94 -4.98 -18.71
CA VAL A 357 -3.96 -5.85 -18.14
C VAL A 357 -5.00 -6.25 -19.20
N PRO A 358 -5.60 -7.45 -19.12
CA PRO A 358 -6.66 -7.85 -20.03
C PRO A 358 -7.94 -7.05 -19.75
N LEU A 359 -8.77 -6.90 -20.78
CA LEU A 359 -10.15 -6.47 -20.66
C LEU A 359 -11.02 -7.35 -21.54
N ALA A 360 -11.95 -8.09 -20.93
CA ALA A 360 -12.94 -8.89 -21.64
C ALA A 360 -14.33 -8.40 -21.29
N VAL A 361 -15.17 -8.26 -22.31
CA VAL A 361 -16.58 -7.86 -22.17
C VAL A 361 -17.43 -8.87 -22.90
N GLY A 362 -18.55 -9.28 -22.30
CA GLY A 362 -19.44 -10.27 -22.90
C GLY A 362 -20.74 -10.42 -22.14
N GLY A 363 -21.37 -11.58 -22.35
CA GLY A 363 -22.66 -11.93 -21.76
C GLY A 363 -23.81 -11.78 -22.76
N LYS A 364 -24.84 -12.62 -22.65
CA LYS A 364 -26.01 -12.58 -23.54
C LYS A 364 -26.77 -11.25 -23.56
N GLY A 365 -26.63 -10.43 -22.53
CA GLY A 365 -27.26 -9.10 -22.46
C GLY A 365 -26.48 -8.02 -23.22
N LEU A 366 -25.27 -8.29 -23.69
CA LEU A 366 -24.45 -7.33 -24.42
C LEU A 366 -25.16 -6.94 -25.73
N PRO A 367 -25.28 -5.63 -26.06
CA PRO A 367 -25.90 -5.21 -27.31
C PRO A 367 -25.21 -5.81 -28.54
N ASP A 368 -26.02 -6.21 -29.53
CA ASP A 368 -25.51 -6.56 -30.85
C ASP A 368 -24.69 -5.39 -31.43
N GLY A 369 -23.55 -5.71 -32.06
CA GLY A 369 -22.66 -4.69 -32.61
C GLY A 369 -21.73 -4.00 -31.60
N ALA A 370 -21.76 -4.39 -30.32
CA ALA A 370 -20.76 -3.96 -29.34
C ALA A 370 -19.35 -4.41 -29.77
N VAL A 371 -18.45 -3.45 -29.94
CA VAL A 371 -17.06 -3.69 -30.32
C VAL A 371 -16.12 -2.82 -29.50
N PHE A 372 -14.90 -3.29 -29.31
CA PHE A 372 -13.83 -2.43 -28.83
C PHE A 372 -13.51 -1.36 -29.87
N ARG A 373 -13.19 -0.18 -29.37
CA ARG A 373 -12.78 0.98 -30.15
C ARG A 373 -11.32 0.86 -30.54
N ASP A 374 -11.02 1.13 -31.81
CA ASP A 374 -9.65 1.12 -32.34
C ASP A 374 -8.98 2.51 -32.28
N ASP A 375 -9.73 3.55 -31.90
CA ASP A 375 -9.27 4.95 -31.84
C ASP A 375 -8.72 5.35 -30.45
N LEU A 376 -8.50 4.39 -29.55
CA LEU A 376 -7.97 4.59 -28.19
C LEU A 376 -6.76 3.68 -27.90
N PRO A 377 -5.62 3.85 -28.60
CA PRO A 377 -4.45 2.98 -28.45
C PRO A 377 -3.79 3.05 -27.07
N ASP A 378 -3.98 4.16 -26.35
CA ASP A 378 -3.42 4.42 -25.02
C ASP A 378 -4.47 4.25 -23.90
N ALA A 379 -5.57 3.53 -24.17
CA ALA A 379 -6.59 3.27 -23.15
C ALA A 379 -6.00 2.54 -21.95
N GLY A 380 -6.39 2.97 -20.75
CA GLY A 380 -5.98 2.39 -19.48
C GLY A 380 -7.16 2.14 -18.54
N LEU A 381 -6.86 1.85 -17.27
CA LEU A 381 -7.87 1.52 -16.26
C LEU A 381 -8.96 2.59 -16.10
N ALA A 382 -8.60 3.87 -16.28
CA ALA A 382 -9.55 4.97 -16.17
C ALA A 382 -10.70 4.89 -17.21
N ASN A 383 -10.45 4.28 -18.38
CA ASN A 383 -11.47 4.08 -19.42
C ASN A 383 -12.50 3.00 -19.03
N VAL A 384 -12.16 2.11 -18.09
CA VAL A 384 -13.04 1.03 -17.64
C VAL A 384 -14.28 1.60 -16.93
N ALA A 385 -14.15 2.71 -16.19
CA ALA A 385 -15.27 3.32 -15.48
C ALA A 385 -16.41 3.73 -16.43
N ALA A 386 -16.11 4.45 -17.50
CA ALA A 386 -17.10 4.81 -18.52
C ALA A 386 -17.66 3.59 -19.25
N THR A 387 -16.83 2.57 -19.45
CA THR A 387 -17.24 1.30 -20.06
C THR A 387 -18.31 0.59 -19.21
N VAL A 388 -18.16 0.60 -17.88
CA VAL A 388 -19.17 0.06 -16.96
C VAL A 388 -20.49 0.84 -17.05
N PHE A 389 -20.45 2.17 -17.12
CA PHE A 389 -21.68 2.98 -17.29
C PHE A 389 -22.43 2.64 -18.57
N ASN A 390 -21.71 2.52 -19.69
CA ASN A 390 -22.34 2.14 -20.96
C ASN A 390 -22.92 0.72 -20.90
N LEU A 391 -22.25 -0.22 -20.23
CA LEU A 391 -22.79 -1.56 -20.01
C LEU A 391 -24.03 -1.57 -19.10
N LEU A 392 -24.21 -0.57 -18.25
CA LEU A 392 -25.43 -0.39 -17.46
C LEU A 392 -26.55 0.34 -18.23
N GLY A 393 -26.28 0.80 -19.46
CA GLY A 393 -27.21 1.55 -20.28
C GLY A 393 -27.26 3.05 -19.98
N TYR A 394 -26.23 3.59 -19.32
CA TYR A 394 -26.08 5.01 -19.02
C TYR A 394 -25.02 5.66 -19.91
N GLU A 395 -25.23 6.95 -20.21
CA GLU A 395 -24.16 7.79 -20.74
C GLU A 395 -23.12 8.02 -19.63
N ALA A 396 -21.86 7.81 -19.96
CA ALA A 396 -20.78 8.08 -19.01
C ALA A 396 -20.62 9.59 -18.82
N PRO A 397 -20.33 10.08 -17.60
CA PRO A 397 -20.08 11.49 -17.35
C PRO A 397 -18.90 12.04 -18.18
N ASP A 398 -19.01 13.29 -18.64
CA ASP A 398 -18.01 13.96 -19.49
C ASP A 398 -16.61 14.05 -18.87
N HIS A 399 -16.50 14.01 -17.53
CA HIS A 399 -15.21 14.06 -16.83
C HIS A 399 -14.51 12.70 -16.76
N MET A 400 -15.16 11.59 -17.15
CA MET A 400 -14.54 10.28 -17.24
C MET A 400 -13.80 10.12 -18.58
N GLN A 401 -12.76 9.29 -18.58
CA GLN A 401 -12.11 8.89 -19.84
C GLN A 401 -13.13 8.16 -20.73
N PRO A 402 -13.01 8.27 -22.06
CA PRO A 402 -13.98 7.67 -22.96
C PRO A 402 -14.04 6.15 -22.77
N SER A 403 -15.25 5.60 -22.83
CA SER A 403 -15.48 4.16 -22.87
C SER A 403 -14.68 3.53 -24.02
N VAL A 404 -14.13 2.34 -23.78
CA VAL A 404 -13.44 1.55 -24.81
C VAL A 404 -14.41 0.77 -25.69
N LEU A 405 -15.70 0.75 -25.35
CA LEU A 405 -16.74 0.10 -26.15
C LEU A 405 -17.48 1.14 -26.99
N ALA A 406 -17.85 0.72 -28.19
CA ALA A 406 -18.86 1.39 -29.02
C ALA A 406 -19.90 0.36 -29.47
N VAL A 407 -21.14 0.79 -29.66
CA VAL A 407 -22.19 -0.01 -30.30
C VAL A 407 -22.34 0.52 -31.73
N LYS A 408 -22.12 -0.35 -32.72
CA LYS A 408 -22.19 -0.02 -34.15
C LYS A 408 -23.58 -0.19 -34.74
#